data_AF-A0A7V1GI77-F1
#
_entry.id   AF-A0A7V1GI77-F1
#
_cell.length_a   1.000
_cell.length_b   1.000
_cell.length_c   1.000
_cell.angle_alpha   90.00
_cell.angle_beta   90.00
_cell.angle_gamma   90.00
#
_symmetry.space_group_name_H-M   'P 1'
#
loop_
_entity.id
_entity.type
_entity.pdbx_description
1 polymer ?
#
loop_
_entity_poly.entity_id
_entity_poly.type
_entity_poly.pdbx_seq_one_letter_code
_entity_poly.pdbx_strand_id
1 'polypeptide(L)'
;MLRIALFALLLQLGGCGVDSGGGSGGGTVAQGVNLILDATHGDGGAAWGLPDCSACHLVEQIHAGASATTRSMTIDKGYATCTGCHGSNGSGEPRRCLTCHNGTDMPASPHLDGTQSHNFSADALGGMADADCLICHVASDMDGAFELERDLTPIADAMQLYPPYNSEADFCTRCHNRDHQQPGFEMVTDYDDPLIAIEDSYRYVDQHGEVDGTGARTYAGLRSDYLYPSEVKCSDCHAMHGTNNSGLIIDNSAKGVSRLDLSLPELAAHPFSVVATGGEYSQLCVLCHQMAVILDDGAVDTGNGLAGVHEVGSDCSTCHSHGEAVQAGL
;
A
#
# COMPACT_ATOMS: atom_id res chain seq x y z
N MET A 1 -11.78 32.32 71.48
CA MET A 1 -12.76 32.93 70.55
C MET A 1 -12.80 32.02 69.33
N LEU A 2 -13.67 30.99 69.30
CA LEU A 2 -15.08 31.03 68.85
C LEU A 2 -15.11 31.23 67.31
N ARG A 3 -15.58 30.36 66.40
CA ARG A 3 -16.45 29.16 66.34
C ARG A 3 -16.26 28.56 64.93
N ILE A 4 -15.93 27.28 64.75
CA ILE A 4 -16.83 26.19 64.27
C ILE A 4 -18.19 26.65 63.71
N ALA A 5 -18.43 26.41 62.41
CA ALA A 5 -19.77 26.11 61.88
C ALA A 5 -19.68 25.29 60.58
N LEU A 6 -20.07 24.02 60.71
CA LEU A 6 -20.45 23.05 59.69
C LEU A 6 -21.96 23.23 59.42
N PHE A 7 -22.42 23.18 58.16
CA PHE A 7 -23.79 22.79 57.70
C PHE A 7 -23.78 22.95 56.16
N ALA A 8 -23.59 21.90 55.34
CA ALA A 8 -24.57 20.87 54.97
C ALA A 8 -25.93 21.44 54.59
N LEU A 9 -26.41 21.24 53.35
CA LEU A 9 -27.63 20.46 53.06
C LEU A 9 -28.12 20.55 51.57
N LEU A 10 -28.23 19.37 50.95
CA LEU A 10 -29.14 18.87 49.87
C LEU A 10 -29.13 19.49 48.46
N LEU A 11 -28.75 18.73 47.41
CA LEU A 11 -29.47 17.66 46.66
C LEU A 11 -30.56 18.16 45.70
N GLN A 12 -30.36 17.98 44.39
CA GLN A 12 -31.14 17.12 43.46
C GLN A 12 -30.20 16.79 42.28
N LEU A 13 -29.75 15.56 42.02
CA LEU A 13 -30.44 14.37 41.48
C LEU A 13 -31.28 14.63 40.23
N GLY A 14 -30.76 14.12 39.10
CA GLY A 14 -31.45 13.84 37.86
C GLY A 14 -30.56 12.92 37.02
N GLY A 15 -30.57 11.62 37.34
CA GLY A 15 -29.92 10.58 36.55
C GLY A 15 -30.92 9.86 35.65
N CYS A 16 -30.43 9.45 34.48
CA CYS A 16 -30.76 8.26 33.66
C CYS A 16 -29.50 8.09 32.77
N GLY A 17 -28.72 7.01 32.71
CA GLY A 17 -29.04 5.61 32.98
C GLY A 17 -29.71 4.98 31.77
N VAL A 18 -28.92 4.49 30.80
CA VAL A 18 -29.06 3.20 30.08
C VAL A 18 -28.06 3.16 28.90
N ASP A 19 -27.17 2.16 28.95
CA ASP A 19 -26.38 1.67 27.83
C ASP A 19 -27.29 1.07 26.74
N SER A 20 -26.97 1.34 25.48
CA SER A 20 -27.31 0.46 24.35
C SER A 20 -26.30 0.74 23.24
N GLY A 21 -25.64 -0.32 22.80
CA GLY A 21 -24.42 -0.28 22.00
C GLY A 21 -24.55 0.32 20.60
N GLY A 22 -23.41 0.81 20.14
CA GLY A 22 -23.13 1.22 18.77
C GLY A 22 -21.67 1.61 18.74
N GLY A 23 -20.80 0.62 18.44
CA GLY A 23 -19.36 0.81 18.40
C GLY A 23 -19.00 1.99 17.50
N SER A 24 -18.54 3.06 18.13
CA SER A 24 -17.84 4.14 17.45
C SER A 24 -16.39 3.96 17.80
N GLY A 25 -15.70 3.14 17.01
CA GLY A 25 -14.24 3.15 16.91
C GLY A 25 -13.80 4.48 16.30
N GLY A 26 -13.98 5.56 17.07
CA GLY A 26 -13.45 6.87 16.77
C GLY A 26 -12.00 6.89 17.18
N GLY A 27 -11.15 6.21 16.40
CA GLY A 27 -9.72 6.46 16.43
C GLY A 27 -9.52 7.92 16.03
N THR A 28 -9.02 8.72 16.96
CA THR A 28 -8.56 10.09 16.68
C THR A 28 -7.38 10.01 15.72
N VAL A 29 -7.66 10.09 14.42
CA VAL A 29 -6.65 10.22 13.37
C VAL A 29 -5.95 11.57 13.53
N ALA A 30 -4.62 11.51 13.57
CA ALA A 30 -3.73 12.61 13.86
C ALA A 30 -3.96 13.85 12.97
N GLN A 31 -3.81 15.03 13.56
CA GLN A 31 -3.86 16.30 12.86
C GLN A 31 -2.63 16.47 11.97
N GLY A 32 -2.84 16.35 10.67
CA GLY A 32 -1.84 16.52 9.62
C GLY A 32 -2.40 16.07 8.28
N VAL A 33 -3.59 16.54 7.92
CA VAL A 33 -4.32 16.05 6.74
C VAL A 33 -3.92 16.90 5.53
N ASN A 34 -2.96 16.43 4.73
CA ASN A 34 -2.53 17.09 3.49
C ASN A 34 -3.51 16.81 2.34
N LEU A 35 -4.80 17.12 2.55
CA LEU A 35 -5.74 17.20 1.44
C LEU A 35 -5.62 18.58 0.78
N ILE A 36 -5.82 18.63 -0.54
CA ILE A 36 -5.84 19.88 -1.32
C ILE A 36 -6.86 20.90 -0.75
N LEU A 37 -7.91 20.41 -0.08
CA LEU A 37 -8.91 21.25 0.60
C LEU A 37 -8.72 21.23 2.11
N ASP A 38 -8.68 22.42 2.70
CA ASP A 38 -8.59 22.63 4.14
C ASP A 38 -9.66 23.63 4.65
N ALA A 39 -9.60 23.96 5.95
CA ALA A 39 -10.54 24.88 6.59
C ALA A 39 -10.53 26.31 6.00
N THR A 40 -9.57 26.64 5.13
CA THR A 40 -9.49 27.92 4.43
C THR A 40 -10.16 27.89 3.05
N HIS A 41 -10.74 26.76 2.63
CA HIS A 41 -11.37 26.61 1.32
C HIS A 41 -12.53 27.62 1.09
N GLY A 42 -12.43 28.39 0.01
CA GLY A 42 -13.31 29.52 -0.29
C GLY A 42 -12.89 30.83 0.39
N ASP A 43 -13.50 31.96 0.03
CA ASP A 43 -13.17 33.25 0.64
C ASP A 43 -13.43 33.22 2.16
N GLY A 44 -12.36 33.27 2.96
CA GLY A 44 -12.42 33.15 4.42
C GLY A 44 -12.91 31.80 4.95
N GLY A 45 -12.77 30.70 4.18
CA GLY A 45 -13.26 29.38 4.58
C GLY A 45 -14.76 29.17 4.33
N ALA A 46 -15.43 30.07 3.61
CA ALA A 46 -16.88 30.03 3.40
C ALA A 46 -17.39 28.78 2.65
N ALA A 47 -16.50 28.05 1.95
CA ALA A 47 -16.86 26.81 1.27
C ALA A 47 -16.62 25.57 2.15
N TRP A 48 -15.89 25.69 3.27
CA TRP A 48 -15.61 24.58 4.17
C TRP A 48 -16.88 24.08 4.87
N GLY A 49 -17.06 22.77 4.95
CA GLY A 49 -18.23 22.11 5.52
C GLY A 49 -19.43 22.02 4.58
N LEU A 50 -19.37 22.61 3.39
CA LEU A 50 -20.46 22.53 2.41
C LEU A 50 -20.36 21.23 1.59
N PRO A 51 -21.44 20.42 1.51
CA PRO A 51 -21.43 19.17 0.75
C PRO A 51 -21.67 19.37 -0.75
N ASP A 52 -22.32 20.47 -1.15
CA ASP A 52 -22.68 20.72 -2.55
C ASP A 52 -21.62 21.55 -3.29
N CYS A 53 -20.65 20.85 -3.88
CA CYS A 53 -19.59 21.47 -4.68
C CYS A 53 -20.14 22.21 -5.93
N SER A 54 -21.31 21.82 -6.43
CA SER A 54 -21.90 22.39 -7.66
C SER A 54 -22.42 23.81 -7.46
N ALA A 55 -22.74 24.18 -6.22
CA ALA A 55 -23.14 25.53 -5.86
C ALA A 55 -22.02 26.58 -6.07
N CYS A 56 -20.76 26.14 -6.03
CA CYS A 56 -19.59 27.03 -6.11
C CYS A 56 -18.73 26.80 -7.35
N HIS A 57 -18.74 25.58 -7.91
CA HIS A 57 -17.87 25.21 -9.02
C HIS A 57 -18.65 24.65 -10.19
N LEU A 58 -18.31 25.04 -11.41
CA LEU A 58 -18.77 24.40 -12.64
C LEU A 58 -17.81 23.26 -13.00
N VAL A 59 -18.31 22.03 -13.08
CA VAL A 59 -17.48 20.84 -13.30
C VAL A 59 -16.66 20.91 -14.59
N GLU A 60 -17.18 21.56 -15.64
CA GLU A 60 -16.48 21.71 -16.92
C GLU A 60 -15.29 22.68 -16.87
N GLN A 61 -15.22 23.51 -15.81
CA GLN A 61 -14.25 24.60 -15.66
C GLN A 61 -13.32 24.44 -14.46
N ILE A 62 -13.74 23.76 -13.39
CA ILE A 62 -12.99 23.68 -12.12
C ILE A 62 -11.56 23.14 -12.30
N HIS A 63 -11.36 22.27 -13.29
CA HIS A 63 -10.06 21.67 -13.62
C HIS A 63 -9.50 22.12 -14.98
N ALA A 64 -9.78 23.35 -15.42
CA ALA A 64 -9.29 23.85 -16.72
C ALA A 64 -7.75 23.83 -16.85
N GLY A 65 -7.01 23.88 -15.73
CA GLY A 65 -5.55 23.78 -15.68
C GLY A 65 -4.98 22.42 -15.29
N ALA A 66 -5.83 21.41 -15.04
CA ALA A 66 -5.38 20.06 -14.69
C ALA A 66 -4.98 19.25 -15.94
N SER A 67 -4.42 18.05 -15.74
CA SER A 67 -4.16 17.11 -16.83
C SER A 67 -5.44 16.79 -17.61
N ALA A 68 -5.29 16.48 -18.90
CA ALA A 68 -6.42 16.14 -19.75
C ALA A 68 -7.23 14.95 -19.19
N THR A 69 -6.54 13.97 -18.61
CA THR A 69 -7.13 12.77 -18.00
C THR A 69 -7.94 13.09 -16.75
N THR A 70 -7.39 13.89 -15.81
CA THR A 70 -8.12 14.31 -14.61
C THR A 70 -9.34 15.15 -14.98
N ARG A 71 -9.20 16.04 -15.96
CA ARG A 71 -10.30 16.85 -16.46
C ARG A 71 -11.39 16.00 -17.12
N SER A 72 -11.03 15.06 -17.99
CA SER A 72 -12.02 14.20 -18.66
C SER A 72 -12.75 13.32 -17.66
N MET A 73 -12.04 12.74 -16.69
CA MET A 73 -12.64 11.88 -15.66
C MET A 73 -13.62 12.67 -14.78
N THR A 74 -13.25 13.88 -14.36
CA THR A 74 -14.12 14.73 -13.51
C THR A 74 -15.34 15.24 -14.26
N ILE A 75 -15.23 15.52 -15.56
CA ILE A 75 -16.40 15.87 -16.41
C ILE A 75 -17.33 14.67 -16.59
N ASP A 76 -16.78 13.50 -16.91
CA ASP A 76 -17.58 12.30 -17.20
C ASP A 76 -18.35 11.81 -15.96
N LYS A 77 -17.69 11.80 -14.80
CA LYS A 77 -18.24 11.25 -13.55
C LYS A 77 -18.91 12.30 -12.65
N GLY A 78 -18.72 13.58 -12.97
CA GLY A 78 -19.33 14.69 -12.25
C GLY A 78 -18.84 14.84 -10.80
N TYR A 79 -19.63 15.53 -9.97
CA TYR A 79 -19.27 15.86 -8.59
C TYR A 79 -19.09 14.65 -7.65
N ALA A 80 -19.47 13.45 -8.07
CA ALA A 80 -19.23 12.23 -7.30
C ALA A 80 -17.73 11.93 -7.11
N THR A 81 -16.86 12.46 -7.97
CA THR A 81 -15.40 12.29 -7.86
C THR A 81 -14.77 13.24 -6.86
N CYS A 82 -15.46 14.31 -6.44
CA CYS A 82 -14.90 15.33 -5.56
C CYS A 82 -14.48 14.73 -4.23
N THR A 83 -15.38 13.97 -3.59
CA THR A 83 -15.04 13.19 -2.41
C THR A 83 -14.28 11.92 -2.75
N GLY A 84 -13.90 11.65 -3.99
CA GLY A 84 -12.92 10.61 -4.37
C GLY A 84 -11.48 11.13 -4.40
N CYS A 85 -11.27 12.41 -4.73
CA CYS A 85 -9.94 13.04 -4.80
C CYS A 85 -9.63 14.06 -3.67
N HIS A 86 -10.60 14.83 -3.16
CA HIS A 86 -10.34 15.96 -2.24
C HIS A 86 -10.82 15.82 -0.79
N GLY A 87 -11.36 14.65 -0.42
CA GLY A 87 -11.93 14.38 0.88
C GLY A 87 -13.34 14.92 1.01
N SER A 88 -13.82 15.04 2.25
CA SER A 88 -15.20 15.46 2.53
C SER A 88 -15.41 16.97 2.47
N ASN A 89 -14.37 17.78 2.21
CA ASN A 89 -14.43 19.24 2.36
C ASN A 89 -14.95 19.66 3.77
N GLY A 90 -14.65 18.87 4.80
CA GLY A 90 -15.13 19.10 6.16
C GLY A 90 -16.63 18.86 6.40
N SER A 91 -17.38 18.45 5.37
CA SER A 91 -18.84 18.22 5.47
C SER A 91 -19.21 16.88 6.14
N GLY A 92 -18.25 15.96 6.23
CA GLY A 92 -18.48 14.59 6.71
C GLY A 92 -19.05 13.63 5.65
N GLU A 93 -19.22 14.09 4.40
CA GLU A 93 -19.57 13.21 3.28
C GLU A 93 -18.53 12.09 3.10
N PRO A 94 -18.96 10.86 2.75
CA PRO A 94 -18.07 9.73 2.64
C PRO A 94 -17.09 9.88 1.48
N ARG A 95 -15.88 9.33 1.66
CA ARG A 95 -14.91 9.16 0.59
C ARG A 95 -15.45 8.16 -0.45
N ARG A 96 -15.32 8.49 -1.74
CA ARG A 96 -15.84 7.69 -2.87
C ARG A 96 -14.75 7.30 -3.87
N CYS A 97 -13.68 6.71 -3.36
CA CYS A 97 -12.51 6.22 -4.09
C CYS A 97 -12.89 5.36 -5.31
N LEU A 98 -13.83 4.42 -5.15
CA LEU A 98 -14.24 3.45 -6.18
C LEU A 98 -15.04 4.08 -7.33
N THR A 99 -15.50 5.32 -7.16
CA THR A 99 -16.03 6.10 -8.30
C THR A 99 -14.96 6.22 -9.38
N CYS A 100 -13.69 6.37 -9.00
CA CYS A 100 -12.54 6.47 -9.90
C CYS A 100 -11.74 5.17 -10.02
N HIS A 101 -11.67 4.40 -8.94
CA HIS A 101 -10.91 3.16 -8.87
C HIS A 101 -11.79 1.93 -9.10
N ASN A 102 -12.10 1.68 -10.38
CA ASN A 102 -12.88 0.51 -10.78
C ASN A 102 -12.32 -0.11 -12.07
N GLY A 103 -12.73 -1.33 -12.39
CA GLY A 103 -12.22 -2.08 -13.54
C GLY A 103 -12.54 -1.50 -14.93
N THR A 104 -13.39 -0.48 -15.03
CA THR A 104 -13.69 0.21 -16.31
C THR A 104 -12.74 1.37 -16.55
N ASP A 105 -12.42 2.11 -15.50
CA ASP A 105 -11.70 3.39 -15.60
C ASP A 105 -10.21 3.26 -15.30
N MET A 106 -9.80 2.17 -14.64
CA MET A 106 -8.40 1.85 -14.43
C MET A 106 -7.84 1.06 -15.62
N PRO A 107 -6.60 1.33 -16.07
CA PRO A 107 -5.93 0.49 -17.05
C PRO A 107 -5.80 -0.94 -16.54
N ALA A 108 -5.82 -1.93 -17.45
CA ALA A 108 -5.59 -3.34 -17.10
C ALA A 108 -4.22 -3.57 -16.40
N SER A 109 -3.24 -2.71 -16.70
CA SER A 109 -1.95 -2.61 -16.02
C SER A 109 -1.63 -1.11 -15.81
N PRO A 110 -2.03 -0.51 -14.69
CA PRO A 110 -1.71 0.90 -14.42
C PRO A 110 -0.21 1.07 -14.23
N HIS A 111 0.34 2.15 -14.79
CA HIS A 111 1.74 2.54 -14.64
C HIS A 111 2.08 2.75 -13.17
N LEU A 112 3.08 2.06 -12.62
CA LEU A 112 3.44 2.17 -11.20
C LEU A 112 4.29 3.39 -10.85
N ASP A 113 4.73 4.15 -11.85
CA ASP A 113 5.18 5.51 -11.70
C ASP A 113 4.02 6.46 -12.05
N GLY A 114 3.71 7.42 -11.16
CA GLY A 114 2.54 8.31 -11.18
C GLY A 114 2.00 8.77 -12.56
N THR A 115 0.69 8.95 -12.79
CA THR A 115 -0.09 10.09 -12.28
C THR A 115 -1.55 9.79 -11.91
N GLN A 116 -1.97 8.53 -11.83
CA GLN A 116 -3.22 8.07 -11.16
C GLN A 116 -3.24 6.52 -11.13
N SER A 117 -2.34 5.85 -10.41
CA SER A 117 -2.20 4.40 -10.51
C SER A 117 -2.62 3.62 -9.27
N HIS A 118 -3.66 2.79 -9.43
CA HIS A 118 -4.03 1.71 -8.51
C HIS A 118 -4.49 0.48 -9.30
N ASN A 119 -3.95 -0.71 -9.02
CA ASN A 119 -4.32 -1.92 -9.75
C ASN A 119 -5.35 -2.75 -8.99
N PHE A 120 -6.64 -2.49 -9.17
CA PHE A 120 -7.67 -3.34 -8.58
C PHE A 120 -8.13 -4.41 -9.58
N SER A 121 -7.76 -5.66 -9.34
CA SER A 121 -8.50 -6.79 -9.93
C SER A 121 -9.75 -7.04 -9.09
N ALA A 122 -10.86 -6.44 -9.49
CA ALA A 122 -12.15 -6.55 -8.81
C ALA A 122 -12.63 -8.01 -8.65
N ASP A 123 -12.16 -8.91 -9.52
CA ASP A 123 -12.57 -10.31 -9.54
C ASP A 123 -11.81 -11.18 -8.51
N ALA A 124 -10.60 -10.77 -8.10
CA ALA A 124 -9.76 -11.55 -7.18
C ALA A 124 -9.89 -11.14 -5.70
N LEU A 125 -10.36 -9.92 -5.42
CA LEU A 125 -10.38 -9.34 -4.06
C LEU A 125 -11.77 -9.17 -3.45
N GLY A 126 -12.80 -9.81 -4.02
CA GLY A 126 -14.13 -9.85 -3.40
C GLY A 126 -14.66 -8.47 -3.01
N GLY A 127 -14.85 -7.58 -3.99
CA GLY A 127 -15.60 -6.34 -3.79
C GLY A 127 -15.04 -5.43 -2.68
N MET A 128 -13.84 -4.88 -2.90
CA MET A 128 -13.29 -3.80 -2.06
C MET A 128 -14.32 -2.67 -1.90
N ALA A 129 -14.41 -2.09 -0.70
CA ALA A 129 -15.22 -0.93 -0.38
C ALA A 129 -14.36 0.34 -0.28
N ASP A 130 -14.97 1.52 -0.40
CA ASP A 130 -14.27 2.80 -0.23
C ASP A 130 -13.51 2.89 1.11
N ALA A 131 -14.04 2.27 2.16
CA ALA A 131 -13.40 2.25 3.48
C ALA A 131 -12.05 1.52 3.48
N ASP A 132 -11.86 0.51 2.63
CA ASP A 132 -10.61 -0.24 2.55
C ASP A 132 -9.49 0.62 1.96
N CYS A 133 -9.83 1.51 1.01
CA CYS A 133 -8.87 2.47 0.46
C CYS A 133 -8.35 3.44 1.53
N LEU A 134 -9.18 3.75 2.53
CA LEU A 134 -8.85 4.72 3.59
C LEU A 134 -7.99 4.12 4.70
N ILE A 135 -7.79 2.81 4.71
CA ILE A 135 -6.78 2.18 5.60
C ILE A 135 -5.39 2.71 5.21
N CYS A 136 -5.12 2.80 3.91
CA CYS A 136 -3.83 3.20 3.39
C CYS A 136 -3.80 4.65 2.90
N HIS A 137 -4.91 5.25 2.46
CA HIS A 137 -4.90 6.55 1.76
C HIS A 137 -5.83 7.62 2.38
N VAL A 138 -5.83 7.79 3.71
CA VAL A 138 -6.72 8.75 4.39
C VAL A 138 -6.59 10.18 3.87
N ALA A 139 -5.38 10.61 3.49
CA ALA A 139 -5.08 12.00 3.15
C ALA A 139 -4.30 12.18 1.84
N SER A 140 -4.30 11.19 0.95
CA SER A 140 -3.65 11.31 -0.37
C SER A 140 -4.24 12.49 -1.14
N ASP A 141 -3.36 13.30 -1.72
CA ASP A 141 -3.75 14.45 -2.53
C ASP A 141 -4.16 14.03 -3.95
N MET A 142 -3.82 12.80 -4.34
CA MET A 142 -4.14 12.18 -5.62
C MET A 142 -3.75 13.06 -6.81
N ASP A 143 -2.66 13.82 -6.68
CA ASP A 143 -2.13 14.67 -7.77
C ASP A 143 -1.42 13.84 -8.87
N GLY A 144 -1.18 12.58 -8.53
CA GLY A 144 -0.59 11.58 -9.38
C GLY A 144 0.87 11.30 -9.09
N ALA A 145 1.62 12.23 -8.52
CA ALA A 145 2.89 11.87 -7.92
C ALA A 145 2.61 11.02 -6.68
N PHE A 146 3.41 9.98 -6.48
CA PHE A 146 3.33 9.15 -5.28
C PHE A 146 4.44 9.56 -4.30
N GLU A 147 4.03 10.11 -3.17
CA GLU A 147 4.86 10.58 -2.09
C GLU A 147 4.44 9.84 -0.82
N LEU A 148 5.32 9.00 -0.26
CA LEU A 148 5.02 8.16 0.90
C LEU A 148 4.33 8.94 2.04
N GLU A 149 4.87 10.12 2.39
CA GLU A 149 4.38 10.96 3.50
C GLU A 149 3.04 11.65 3.26
N ARG A 150 2.57 11.65 2.02
CA ARG A 150 1.37 12.35 1.61
C ARG A 150 0.29 11.37 1.23
N ASP A 151 0.65 10.36 0.48
CA ASP A 151 -0.28 9.40 -0.09
C ASP A 151 -0.55 8.23 0.83
N LEU A 152 0.40 7.86 1.70
CA LEU A 152 0.16 6.84 2.72
C LEU A 152 -0.33 7.46 4.02
N THR A 153 -1.25 6.75 4.66
CA THR A 153 -1.79 7.09 5.97
C THR A 153 -0.65 7.03 6.97
N PRO A 154 -0.44 8.07 7.81
CA PRO A 154 0.53 8.00 8.88
C PRO A 154 0.09 6.97 9.92
N ILE A 155 0.89 5.92 10.08
CA ILE A 155 0.68 4.81 10.99
C ILE A 155 1.81 4.85 12.02
N ALA A 156 1.45 4.62 13.28
CA ALA A 156 2.40 4.73 14.37
C ALA A 156 3.44 3.60 14.32
N ASP A 157 4.68 3.92 14.69
CA ASP A 157 5.76 2.96 14.85
C ASP A 157 5.62 2.12 16.15
N ALA A 158 6.58 1.23 16.38
CA ALA A 158 6.68 0.42 17.59
C ALA A 158 6.70 1.26 18.90
N MET A 159 7.15 2.52 18.82
CA MET A 159 7.21 3.46 19.93
C MET A 159 5.94 4.33 20.06
N GLN A 160 4.92 4.06 19.24
CA GLN A 160 3.68 4.83 19.16
C GLN A 160 3.91 6.30 18.72
N LEU A 161 4.94 6.51 17.90
CA LEU A 161 5.25 7.78 17.26
C LEU A 161 4.86 7.74 15.79
N TYR A 162 4.72 8.90 15.16
CA TYR A 162 4.42 9.03 13.72
C TYR A 162 5.62 9.64 12.98
N PRO A 163 6.77 8.93 12.91
CA PRO A 163 7.88 9.40 12.10
C PRO A 163 7.55 9.28 10.60
N PRO A 164 8.20 10.08 9.75
CA PRO A 164 8.13 9.87 8.32
C PRO A 164 8.61 8.46 7.92
N TYR A 165 7.96 7.88 6.92
CA TYR A 165 8.37 6.66 6.25
C TYR A 165 9.68 6.89 5.48
N ASN A 166 10.64 6.00 5.75
CA ASN A 166 11.90 6.01 5.02
C ASN A 166 11.83 5.18 3.72
N SER A 167 10.89 4.24 3.65
CA SER A 167 10.65 3.38 2.51
C SER A 167 9.21 2.84 2.53
N GLU A 168 8.79 2.23 1.43
CA GLU A 168 7.52 1.51 1.39
C GLU A 168 7.50 0.31 2.37
N ALA A 169 8.63 -0.37 2.55
CA ALA A 169 8.74 -1.47 3.50
C ALA A 169 8.52 -1.01 4.95
N ASP A 170 8.93 0.22 5.30
CA ASP A 170 8.64 0.82 6.61
C ASP A 170 7.12 0.94 6.84
N PHE A 171 6.36 1.32 5.82
CA PHE A 171 4.89 1.32 5.89
C PHE A 171 4.32 -0.10 6.06
N CYS A 172 4.75 -1.07 5.24
CA CYS A 172 4.26 -2.45 5.31
C CYS A 172 4.51 -3.08 6.68
N THR A 173 5.71 -2.88 7.23
CA THR A 173 6.14 -3.43 8.52
C THR A 173 5.46 -2.78 9.73
N ARG A 174 4.79 -1.62 9.57
CA ARG A 174 3.89 -1.10 10.63
C ARG A 174 2.73 -2.04 10.95
N CYS A 175 2.32 -2.87 9.99
CA CYS A 175 1.22 -3.83 10.13
C CYS A 175 1.71 -5.29 10.14
N HIS A 176 2.69 -5.62 9.28
CA HIS A 176 3.25 -6.96 9.15
C HIS A 176 4.37 -7.22 10.18
N ASN A 177 3.98 -7.20 11.46
CA ASN A 177 4.85 -7.44 12.60
C ASN A 177 4.15 -8.28 13.69
N ARG A 178 4.95 -8.79 14.62
CA ARG A 178 4.47 -9.68 15.69
C ARG A 178 4.02 -8.94 16.93
N ASP A 179 4.71 -7.87 17.30
CA ASP A 179 4.72 -7.34 18.67
C ASP A 179 4.22 -5.90 18.80
N HIS A 180 3.95 -5.22 17.69
CA HIS A 180 3.42 -3.84 17.68
C HIS A 180 2.42 -3.61 16.53
N GLN A 181 1.44 -4.50 16.44
CA GLN A 181 0.36 -4.39 15.47
C GLN A 181 -0.52 -3.16 15.72
N GLN A 182 -1.10 -2.64 14.64
CA GLN A 182 -1.92 -1.44 14.71
C GLN A 182 -3.27 -1.73 15.35
N PRO A 183 -3.71 -0.91 16.33
CA PRO A 183 -5.02 -1.07 16.94
C PRO A 183 -6.15 -1.06 15.92
N GLY A 184 -6.98 -2.11 15.90
CA GLY A 184 -8.09 -2.27 14.96
C GLY A 184 -7.73 -2.93 13.62
N PHE A 185 -6.44 -3.23 13.39
CA PHE A 185 -5.92 -3.93 12.21
C PHE A 185 -5.07 -5.14 12.59
N GLU A 186 -5.29 -5.70 13.78
CA GLU A 186 -4.52 -6.84 14.27
C GLU A 186 -4.74 -8.09 13.42
N MET A 187 -3.64 -8.74 13.04
CA MET A 187 -3.63 -9.99 12.30
C MET A 187 -3.68 -11.17 13.28
N VAL A 188 -4.84 -11.82 13.35
CA VAL A 188 -5.06 -12.98 14.23
C VAL A 188 -4.53 -14.25 13.56
N THR A 189 -3.29 -14.60 13.85
CA THR A 189 -2.63 -15.81 13.37
C THR A 189 -1.64 -16.39 14.40
N ASP A 190 -1.04 -17.53 14.09
CA ASP A 190 0.01 -18.14 14.90
C ASP A 190 1.27 -17.26 14.95
N TYR A 191 1.99 -17.29 16.07
CA TYR A 191 3.18 -16.46 16.27
C TYR A 191 4.28 -16.66 15.20
N ASP A 192 4.38 -17.90 14.71
CA ASP A 192 5.35 -18.29 13.69
C ASP A 192 4.85 -18.06 12.26
N ASP A 193 3.66 -17.48 12.08
CA ASP A 193 3.13 -17.17 10.75
C ASP A 193 4.04 -16.13 10.05
N PRO A 194 4.53 -16.44 8.83
CA PRO A 194 5.31 -15.50 8.04
C PRO A 194 4.67 -14.13 7.87
N LEU A 195 3.33 -14.05 7.80
CA LEU A 195 2.57 -12.82 7.58
C LEU A 195 2.84 -11.75 8.64
N ILE A 196 3.06 -12.17 9.90
CA ILE A 196 3.38 -11.28 11.01
C ILE A 196 4.87 -11.27 11.33
N ALA A 197 5.66 -12.19 10.77
CA ALA A 197 7.11 -12.26 10.95
C ALA A 197 7.91 -11.48 9.89
N ILE A 198 7.23 -10.76 8.98
CA ILE A 198 7.89 -10.07 7.86
C ILE A 198 8.87 -9.02 8.34
N GLU A 199 8.56 -8.21 9.35
CA GLU A 199 9.52 -7.21 9.83
C GLU A 199 10.83 -7.85 10.31
N ASP A 200 10.75 -8.91 11.11
CA ASP A 200 11.93 -9.66 11.57
C ASP A 200 12.72 -10.21 10.38
N SER A 201 12.02 -10.80 9.41
CA SER A 201 12.62 -11.42 8.24
C SER A 201 13.30 -10.38 7.36
N TYR A 202 12.60 -9.29 7.05
CA TYR A 202 13.06 -8.19 6.21
C TYR A 202 14.28 -7.50 6.82
N ARG A 203 14.31 -7.28 8.14
CA ARG A 203 15.43 -6.58 8.78
C ARG A 203 16.67 -7.42 9.01
N TYR A 204 16.49 -8.72 9.28
CA TYR A 204 17.57 -9.50 9.89
C TYR A 204 17.92 -10.80 9.16
N VAL A 205 17.09 -11.28 8.24
CA VAL A 205 17.22 -12.65 7.70
C VAL A 205 17.23 -12.70 6.18
N ASP A 206 16.33 -11.94 5.54
CA ASP A 206 16.07 -12.01 4.11
C ASP A 206 17.15 -11.31 3.29
N GLN A 207 17.71 -12.01 2.30
CA GLN A 207 18.65 -11.42 1.35
C GLN A 207 17.99 -10.41 0.40
N HIS A 208 16.66 -10.40 0.33
CA HIS A 208 15.87 -9.40 -0.35
C HIS A 208 15.47 -8.23 0.56
N GLY A 209 15.74 -8.32 1.87
CA GLY A 209 15.39 -7.29 2.84
C GLY A 209 16.43 -6.18 3.02
N GLU A 210 16.49 -5.61 4.22
CA GLU A 210 17.55 -4.68 4.61
C GLU A 210 18.91 -5.39 4.56
N VAL A 211 19.84 -4.77 3.83
CA VAL A 211 21.18 -5.34 3.67
C VAL A 211 22.01 -5.07 4.92
N ASP A 212 22.15 -6.07 5.78
CA ASP A 212 23.15 -6.07 6.87
C ASP A 212 24.45 -6.79 6.42
N GLY A 213 25.56 -6.06 6.35
CA GLY A 213 26.89 -6.58 6.01
C GLY A 213 27.31 -6.43 4.54
N THR A 214 28.25 -7.27 4.07
CA THR A 214 28.93 -7.11 2.76
C THR A 214 28.23 -7.80 1.59
N GLY A 215 27.11 -8.52 1.82
CA GLY A 215 26.35 -9.22 0.77
C GLY A 215 27.12 -10.31 0.02
N ALA A 216 28.25 -10.79 0.57
CA ALA A 216 29.15 -11.69 -0.15
C ALA A 216 28.74 -13.17 0.00
N ARG A 217 27.87 -13.65 -0.89
CA ARG A 217 27.64 -15.08 -1.12
C ARG A 217 27.70 -15.41 -2.61
N THR A 218 28.08 -16.65 -2.92
CA THR A 218 28.19 -17.16 -4.30
C THR A 218 26.81 -17.41 -4.89
N TYR A 219 26.28 -16.42 -5.61
CA TYR A 219 25.03 -16.53 -6.34
C TYR A 219 25.27 -16.53 -7.85
N ALA A 220 24.42 -17.26 -8.57
CA ALA A 220 24.63 -17.61 -9.96
C ALA A 220 24.51 -16.44 -10.93
N GLY A 221 23.94 -15.29 -10.54
CA GLY A 221 23.93 -14.05 -11.32
C GLY A 221 22.60 -13.29 -11.24
N LEU A 222 22.66 -11.99 -11.56
CA LEU A 222 21.54 -11.05 -11.58
C LEU A 222 21.45 -10.42 -12.97
N ARG A 223 20.25 -9.97 -13.35
CA ARG A 223 20.08 -9.11 -14.54
C ARG A 223 20.76 -7.76 -14.33
N SER A 224 21.11 -7.09 -15.43
CA SER A 224 22.06 -5.97 -15.47
C SER A 224 21.82 -4.84 -14.46
N ASP A 225 20.56 -4.59 -14.12
CA ASP A 225 20.15 -3.45 -13.31
C ASP A 225 19.91 -3.82 -11.84
N TYR A 226 20.02 -5.11 -11.53
CA TYR A 226 20.02 -5.64 -10.18
C TYR A 226 21.45 -5.84 -9.70
N LEU A 227 21.76 -5.25 -8.56
CA LEU A 227 23.03 -5.44 -7.86
C LEU A 227 22.76 -6.12 -6.52
N TYR A 228 23.65 -7.02 -6.11
CA TYR A 228 23.52 -7.72 -4.82
C TYR A 228 23.37 -6.82 -3.57
N PRO A 229 24.00 -5.64 -3.46
CA PRO A 229 23.74 -4.74 -2.32
C PRO A 229 22.46 -3.91 -2.47
N SER A 230 21.63 -4.16 -3.48
CA SER A 230 20.36 -3.44 -3.66
C SER A 230 19.32 -4.00 -2.72
N GLU A 231 18.70 -3.14 -1.93
CA GLU A 231 17.44 -3.43 -1.26
C GLU A 231 16.37 -3.77 -2.31
N VAL A 232 15.64 -4.87 -2.06
CA VAL A 232 14.47 -5.29 -2.83
C VAL A 232 13.24 -4.90 -2.02
N LYS A 233 12.37 -4.09 -2.62
CA LYS A 233 11.18 -3.57 -1.92
C LYS A 233 10.11 -4.66 -1.83
N CYS A 234 9.21 -4.54 -0.86
CA CYS A 234 8.02 -5.40 -0.79
C CYS A 234 7.24 -5.41 -2.12
N SER A 235 7.10 -4.24 -2.76
CA SER A 235 6.43 -4.08 -4.05
C SER A 235 7.18 -4.66 -5.25
N ASP A 236 8.45 -5.06 -5.10
CA ASP A 236 9.15 -5.73 -6.20
C ASP A 236 8.59 -7.15 -6.44
N CYS A 237 7.99 -7.75 -5.41
CA CYS A 237 7.39 -9.09 -5.46
C CYS A 237 5.88 -9.10 -5.20
N HIS A 238 5.37 -8.14 -4.42
CA HIS A 238 3.96 -8.09 -4.02
C HIS A 238 3.20 -6.95 -4.72
N ALA A 239 2.03 -7.26 -5.27
CA ALA A 239 1.10 -6.29 -5.81
C ALA A 239 0.31 -5.60 -4.68
N MET A 240 0.49 -4.30 -4.53
CA MET A 240 -0.16 -3.49 -3.49
C MET A 240 -1.68 -3.41 -3.60
N HIS A 241 -2.23 -3.59 -4.80
CA HIS A 241 -3.65 -3.37 -5.08
C HIS A 241 -4.38 -4.59 -5.64
N GLY A 242 -3.65 -5.67 -5.97
CA GLY A 242 -4.25 -6.92 -6.42
C GLY A 242 -3.51 -7.66 -7.54
N THR A 243 -3.71 -8.97 -7.55
CA THR A 243 -3.08 -9.94 -8.45
C THR A 243 -3.96 -11.19 -8.54
N ASN A 244 -3.71 -12.04 -9.54
CA ASN A 244 -4.30 -13.37 -9.64
C ASN A 244 -3.52 -14.44 -8.85
N ASN A 245 -2.32 -14.13 -8.35
CA ASN A 245 -1.52 -15.06 -7.57
C ASN A 245 -1.83 -14.96 -6.06
N SER A 246 -1.67 -16.07 -5.34
CA SER A 246 -1.79 -16.10 -3.89
C SER A 246 -0.71 -15.25 -3.20
N GLY A 247 -0.98 -14.79 -1.97
CA GLY A 247 -0.01 -14.00 -1.18
C GLY A 247 0.29 -12.63 -1.77
N LEU A 248 -0.61 -12.11 -2.62
CA LEU A 248 -0.44 -10.88 -3.37
C LEU A 248 0.82 -10.85 -4.26
N ILE A 249 1.38 -11.99 -4.67
CA ILE A 249 2.53 -12.01 -5.57
C ILE A 249 2.18 -11.39 -6.92
N ILE A 250 3.03 -10.54 -7.49
CA ILE A 250 2.77 -9.92 -8.80
C ILE A 250 2.46 -11.00 -9.85
N ASP A 251 1.44 -10.78 -10.67
CA ASP A 251 1.11 -11.62 -11.83
C ASP A 251 1.65 -11.04 -13.14
N ASN A 252 2.34 -9.90 -13.04
CA ASN A 252 2.88 -9.19 -14.18
C ASN A 252 4.06 -8.30 -13.74
N SER A 253 5.13 -8.26 -14.52
CA SER A 253 6.32 -7.46 -14.20
C SER A 253 6.06 -5.96 -14.16
N ALA A 254 4.99 -5.45 -14.78
CA ALA A 254 4.61 -4.05 -14.65
C ALA A 254 4.00 -3.73 -13.27
N LYS A 255 3.72 -4.73 -12.42
CA LYS A 255 3.19 -4.55 -11.05
C LYS A 255 4.28 -4.58 -9.97
N GLY A 256 5.55 -4.70 -10.35
CA GLY A 256 6.68 -4.74 -9.41
C GLY A 256 8.02 -4.58 -10.14
N VAL A 257 9.06 -5.24 -9.62
CA VAL A 257 10.42 -5.28 -10.20
C VAL A 257 10.95 -3.90 -10.61
N SER A 258 10.98 -2.96 -9.65
CA SER A 258 11.28 -1.54 -9.84
C SER A 258 12.63 -1.23 -10.47
N ARG A 259 13.56 -2.19 -10.50
CA ARG A 259 14.89 -2.06 -11.11
C ARG A 259 15.03 -2.85 -12.40
N LEU A 260 14.00 -3.55 -12.86
CA LEU A 260 14.09 -4.23 -14.15
C LEU A 260 14.15 -3.16 -15.25
N ASP A 261 15.15 -3.24 -16.12
CA ASP A 261 15.28 -2.31 -17.25
C ASP A 261 14.13 -2.47 -18.24
N LEU A 262 13.08 -1.67 -18.05
CA LEU A 262 11.95 -1.59 -18.97
C LEU A 262 12.30 -0.77 -20.23
N SER A 263 13.49 -0.17 -20.33
CA SER A 263 13.90 0.63 -21.50
C SER A 263 14.13 -0.22 -22.75
N LEU A 264 14.16 -1.56 -22.62
CA LEU A 264 14.00 -2.46 -23.74
C LEU A 264 12.58 -2.28 -24.32
N PRO A 265 12.43 -1.78 -25.57
CA PRO A 265 11.12 -1.46 -26.15
C PRO A 265 10.15 -2.65 -26.20
N GLU A 266 10.70 -3.86 -26.22
CA GLU A 266 9.97 -5.13 -26.19
C GLU A 266 9.35 -5.39 -24.81
N LEU A 267 10.03 -5.00 -23.73
CA LEU A 267 9.59 -5.11 -22.34
C LEU A 267 8.57 -4.04 -21.95
N ALA A 268 8.79 -2.80 -22.38
CA ALA A 268 7.82 -1.72 -22.19
C ALA A 268 6.49 -2.01 -22.90
N ALA A 269 6.52 -2.70 -24.04
CA ALA A 269 5.33 -3.07 -24.79
C ALA A 269 4.68 -4.38 -24.33
N HIS A 270 5.45 -5.32 -23.77
CA HIS A 270 4.97 -6.62 -23.32
C HIS A 270 5.60 -6.98 -21.96
N PRO A 271 5.00 -6.53 -20.85
CA PRO A 271 5.40 -6.95 -19.53
C PRO A 271 5.31 -8.48 -19.36
N PHE A 272 6.25 -9.08 -18.63
CA PHE A 272 6.26 -10.53 -18.40
C PHE A 272 5.14 -10.95 -17.46
N SER A 273 4.39 -11.97 -17.84
CA SER A 273 3.43 -12.62 -16.95
C SER A 273 4.14 -13.41 -15.86
N VAL A 274 3.51 -13.50 -14.70
CA VAL A 274 3.95 -14.34 -13.59
C VAL A 274 2.76 -15.17 -13.12
N VAL A 275 2.94 -16.49 -13.12
CA VAL A 275 2.02 -17.44 -12.50
C VAL A 275 2.76 -18.08 -11.35
N ALA A 276 2.27 -17.87 -10.14
CA ALA A 276 2.84 -18.47 -8.93
C ALA A 276 1.83 -19.43 -8.32
N THR A 277 2.11 -20.73 -8.41
CA THR A 277 1.21 -21.79 -7.93
C THR A 277 1.99 -22.88 -7.22
N GLY A 278 1.56 -23.25 -6.01
CA GLY A 278 2.14 -24.38 -5.29
C GLY A 278 3.65 -24.23 -5.00
N GLY A 279 4.10 -23.01 -4.69
CA GLY A 279 5.51 -22.70 -4.39
C GLY A 279 6.41 -22.57 -5.63
N GLU A 280 5.88 -22.79 -6.82
CA GLU A 280 6.57 -22.51 -8.08
C GLU A 280 6.67 -21.00 -8.26
N TYR A 281 7.89 -20.48 -8.18
CA TYR A 281 8.20 -19.05 -8.31
C TYR A 281 9.19 -18.77 -9.43
N SER A 282 9.46 -19.72 -10.35
CA SER A 282 10.52 -19.53 -11.36
C SER A 282 10.25 -18.32 -12.24
N GLN A 283 8.98 -18.11 -12.63
CA GLN A 283 8.54 -16.94 -13.41
C GLN A 283 8.72 -15.61 -12.67
N LEU A 284 8.62 -15.62 -11.33
CA LEU A 284 8.88 -14.44 -10.49
C LEU A 284 10.39 -14.21 -10.34
N CYS A 285 11.13 -15.22 -9.89
CA CYS A 285 12.54 -15.12 -9.57
C CYS A 285 13.38 -14.73 -10.79
N VAL A 286 13.06 -15.27 -11.97
CA VAL A 286 13.80 -15.00 -13.21
C VAL A 286 13.67 -13.55 -13.69
N LEU A 287 12.74 -12.76 -13.14
CA LEU A 287 12.64 -11.33 -13.44
C LEU A 287 13.85 -10.55 -12.92
N CYS A 288 14.49 -11.01 -11.85
CA CYS A 288 15.67 -10.38 -11.25
C CYS A 288 16.93 -11.24 -11.44
N HIS A 289 16.77 -12.57 -11.42
CA HIS A 289 17.87 -13.52 -11.51
C HIS A 289 18.21 -13.89 -12.95
N GLN A 290 19.52 -14.03 -13.20
CA GLN A 290 20.03 -14.57 -14.44
C GLN A 290 21.36 -15.26 -14.19
N MET A 291 21.39 -16.59 -14.31
CA MET A 291 22.62 -17.37 -14.22
C MET A 291 23.69 -16.90 -15.24
N ALA A 292 24.81 -16.42 -14.73
CA ALA A 292 26.01 -16.10 -15.49
C ALA A 292 26.71 -17.36 -16.02
N VAL A 293 26.63 -18.46 -15.26
CA VAL A 293 27.05 -19.80 -15.69
C VAL A 293 25.82 -20.68 -15.71
N ILE A 294 25.40 -21.12 -16.89
CA ILE A 294 24.24 -21.98 -17.07
C ILE A 294 24.55 -23.36 -16.48
N LEU A 295 23.77 -23.74 -15.47
CA LEU A 295 23.77 -25.06 -14.84
C LEU A 295 22.33 -25.59 -14.81
N ASP A 296 22.18 -26.91 -14.84
CA ASP A 296 20.88 -27.59 -14.80
C ASP A 296 19.89 -27.00 -15.82
N ASP A 297 18.71 -26.57 -15.36
CA ASP A 297 17.67 -25.94 -16.19
C ASP A 297 17.91 -24.44 -16.46
N GLY A 298 19.10 -23.90 -16.18
CA GLY A 298 19.40 -22.46 -16.31
C GLY A 298 19.15 -21.86 -17.70
N ALA A 299 19.04 -22.68 -18.75
CA ALA A 299 18.69 -22.26 -20.11
C ALA A 299 17.23 -22.56 -20.52
N VAL A 300 16.46 -23.18 -19.63
CA VAL A 300 15.04 -23.51 -19.85
C VAL A 300 14.21 -22.25 -19.63
N ASP A 301 13.25 -22.02 -20.53
CA ASP A 301 12.24 -20.97 -20.38
C ASP A 301 11.31 -21.30 -19.21
N THR A 302 11.17 -20.36 -18.28
CA THR A 302 10.28 -20.45 -17.11
C THR A 302 8.79 -20.39 -17.47
N GLY A 303 8.46 -20.16 -18.74
CA GLY A 303 7.09 -20.08 -19.25
C GLY A 303 6.60 -18.65 -19.46
N ASN A 304 7.43 -17.65 -19.16
CA ASN A 304 7.17 -16.24 -19.47
C ASN A 304 8.15 -15.66 -20.50
N GLY A 305 8.96 -16.49 -21.16
CA GLY A 305 9.94 -16.07 -22.16
C GLY A 305 11.32 -15.77 -21.58
N LEU A 306 11.50 -15.90 -20.26
CA LEU A 306 12.77 -15.72 -19.59
C LEU A 306 13.37 -17.04 -19.10
N ALA A 307 14.70 -17.11 -19.18
CA ALA A 307 15.53 -18.17 -18.62
C ALA A 307 16.60 -17.56 -17.69
N GLY A 308 17.23 -18.41 -16.88
CA GLY A 308 18.31 -18.00 -15.97
C GLY A 308 18.12 -18.42 -14.52
N VAL A 309 17.24 -19.40 -14.24
CA VAL A 309 17.06 -20.07 -12.94
C VAL A 309 17.06 -21.58 -13.13
N HIS A 310 17.32 -22.36 -12.09
CA HIS A 310 17.35 -23.83 -12.15
C HIS A 310 16.04 -24.45 -11.64
N GLU A 311 15.86 -25.75 -11.90
CA GLU A 311 14.70 -26.54 -11.45
C GLU A 311 13.36 -25.87 -11.83
N VAL A 312 13.23 -25.51 -13.11
CA VAL A 312 12.06 -24.79 -13.63
C VAL A 312 10.81 -25.65 -13.47
N GLY A 313 9.74 -25.09 -12.88
CA GLY A 313 8.50 -25.82 -12.59
C GLY A 313 8.49 -26.53 -11.23
N SER A 314 9.53 -26.35 -10.40
CA SER A 314 9.61 -26.88 -9.04
C SER A 314 9.27 -25.83 -7.97
N ASP A 315 9.00 -26.29 -6.76
CA ASP A 315 8.79 -25.42 -5.60
C ASP A 315 10.13 -24.82 -5.14
N CYS A 316 10.35 -23.54 -5.46
CA CYS A 316 11.57 -22.83 -5.12
C CYS A 316 11.73 -22.69 -3.60
N SER A 317 10.63 -22.63 -2.86
CA SER A 317 10.62 -22.40 -1.41
C SER A 317 11.19 -23.56 -0.60
N THR A 318 11.28 -24.75 -1.20
CA THR A 318 11.94 -25.90 -0.58
C THR A 318 13.44 -25.68 -0.37
N CYS A 319 14.08 -24.85 -1.21
CA CYS A 319 15.51 -24.54 -1.15
C CYS A 319 15.79 -23.06 -0.86
N HIS A 320 14.84 -22.18 -1.15
CA HIS A 320 14.94 -20.72 -1.07
C HIS A 320 13.74 -20.16 -0.30
N SER A 321 13.85 -20.16 1.02
CA SER A 321 12.84 -19.63 1.94
C SER A 321 13.16 -18.18 2.32
N HIS A 322 12.15 -17.30 2.23
CA HIS A 322 12.20 -15.97 2.84
C HIS A 322 12.13 -16.15 4.37
N GLY A 323 13.07 -15.54 5.11
CA GLY A 323 13.00 -15.53 6.58
C GLY A 323 13.47 -16.81 7.30
N GLU A 324 14.03 -17.82 6.63
CA GLU A 324 14.76 -18.87 7.37
C GLU A 324 16.18 -18.42 7.70
N ALA A 325 16.54 -18.54 8.98
CA ALA A 325 17.85 -18.26 9.55
C ALA A 325 19.01 -19.11 8.98
N VAL A 326 18.80 -19.90 7.92
CA VAL A 326 19.78 -20.83 7.36
C VAL A 326 20.82 -20.11 6.47
N GLN A 327 21.01 -18.81 6.67
CA GLN A 327 22.19 -18.07 6.20
C GLN A 327 22.68 -16.99 7.20
N ALA A 328 22.27 -17.02 8.47
CA ALA A 328 23.09 -16.46 9.52
C ALA A 328 24.34 -17.35 9.64
N GLY A 329 25.50 -16.82 9.24
CA GLY A 329 26.74 -17.59 9.12
C GLY A 329 27.02 -18.52 10.30
N LEU A 330 27.02 -19.83 10.00
CA LEU A 330 28.27 -20.58 10.09
C LEU A 330 29.10 -20.32 8.84
#